data_AF-A0A7C5XFT8-F1
#
_entry.id   AF-A0A7C5XFT8-F1
#
_cell.length_a   1.000
_cell.length_b   1.000
_cell.length_c   1.000
_cell.angle_alpha   90.00
_cell.angle_beta   90.00
_cell.angle_gamma   90.00
#
_symmetry.space_group_name_H-M   'P 1'
#
loop_
_entity.id
_entity.type
_entity.pdbx_description
1 polymer ?
#
loop_
_entity_poly.entity_id
_entity_poly.type
_entity_poly.pdbx_seq_one_letter_code
_entity_poly.pdbx_strand_id
1 'polypeptide(L)' 'KFDALFPGVRGKRRWVDLPVEARKWVEEVSEALKVPITLIGTGEDSMDMVDLRREVVGP' A
#
# COMPACT_ATOMS: atom_id res chain seq x y z
N LYS A 1 -3.60 5.45 9.53
CA LYS A 1 -2.17 5.31 9.15
C LYS A 1 -1.87 3.84 8.98
N PHE A 2 -1.43 3.39 7.81
CA PHE A 2 -1.32 1.96 7.47
C PHE A 2 -0.24 1.26 8.29
N ASP A 3 0.85 1.96 8.58
CA ASP A 3 1.92 1.60 9.51
C ASP A 3 1.46 1.39 10.96
N ALA A 4 0.39 2.06 11.40
CA ALA A 4 -0.20 1.84 12.71
C ALA A 4 -1.05 0.55 12.77
N LEU A 5 -1.67 0.17 11.64
CA LEU A 5 -2.46 -1.07 11.53
C LEU A 5 -1.56 -2.29 11.32
N PHE A 6 -0.47 -2.11 10.57
CA PHE A 6 0.47 -3.16 10.23
C PHE A 6 1.91 -2.68 10.51
N PRO A 7 2.43 -2.82 11.75
CA PRO A 7 3.77 -2.36 12.09
C PRO A 7 4.88 -2.89 11.16
N GLY A 8 4.68 -4.10 10.62
CA GLY A 8 5.58 -4.73 9.65
C GLY A 8 5.61 -4.11 8.26
N VAL A 9 4.86 -3.04 8.00
CA VAL A 9 4.95 -2.25 6.75
C VAL A 9 5.93 -1.10 6.86
N ARG A 10 6.39 -0.74 8.07
CA ARG A 10 7.13 0.49 8.32
C ARG A 10 8.38 0.60 7.43
N GLY A 11 8.46 1.69 6.65
CA GLY A 11 9.61 1.98 5.76
C GLY A 11 9.67 1.16 4.47
N LYS A 12 8.66 0.34 4.17
CA LYS A 12 8.62 -0.47 2.94
C LYS A 12 8.15 0.35 1.76
N ARG A 13 8.86 0.24 0.63
CA ARG A 13 8.61 1.07 -0.57
C ARG A 13 8.16 0.27 -1.79
N ARG A 14 8.11 -1.06 -1.69
CA ARG A 14 7.64 -1.95 -2.75
C ARG A 14 6.50 -2.80 -2.24
N TRP A 15 5.53 -3.06 -3.12
CA TRP A 15 4.36 -3.90 -2.83
C TRP A 15 4.74 -5.30 -2.34
N VAL A 16 5.71 -5.92 -3.00
CA VAL A 16 6.21 -7.27 -2.67
C VAL A 16 6.81 -7.37 -1.28
N ASP A 17 7.32 -6.26 -0.74
CA ASP A 17 7.94 -6.24 0.59
C ASP A 17 6.87 -6.27 1.69
N LEU A 18 5.64 -5.82 1.41
CA LEU A 18 4.58 -5.75 2.41
C LEU A 18 4.24 -7.15 2.97
N PRO A 19 3.83 -7.28 4.24
CA PRO A 19 3.29 -8.54 4.75
C PRO A 19 2.07 -9.00 3.94
N VAL A 20 1.86 -10.30 3.84
CA VAL A 20 0.74 -10.91 3.07
C VAL A 20 -0.61 -10.37 3.54
N GLU A 21 -0.80 -10.26 4.85
CA GLU A 21 -2.03 -9.76 5.48
C GLU A 21 -2.30 -8.29 5.10
N ALA A 22 -1.25 -7.48 5.08
CA ALA A 22 -1.35 -6.07 4.72
C ALA A 22 -1.73 -5.89 3.25
N ARG A 23 -1.19 -6.73 2.35
CA ARG A 23 -1.58 -6.74 0.94
C ARG A 23 -3.03 -7.16 0.74
N LYS A 24 -3.44 -8.27 1.39
CA LYS A 24 -4.84 -8.73 1.35
C LYS A 24 -5.81 -7.66 1.80
N TRP A 25 -5.50 -6.96 2.89
CA TRP A 25 -6.34 -5.88 3.39
C TRP A 25 -6.49 -4.75 2.35
N VAL A 26 -5.41 -4.37 1.67
CA VAL A 26 -5.47 -3.36 0.59
C VAL A 26 -6.33 -3.86 -0.58
N GLU A 27 -6.19 -5.12 -0.99
CA GLU A 27 -7.01 -5.75 -2.03
C GLU A 27 -8.50 -5.74 -1.67
N GLU A 28 -8.85 -6.16 -0.45
CA GLU A 28 -10.23 -6.17 0.07
C GLU A 28 -10.84 -4.77 0.10
N VAL A 29 -10.08 -3.76 0.56
CA VAL A 29 -10.53 -2.36 0.59
C VAL A 29 -10.76 -1.85 -0.84
N SER A 30 -9.84 -2.13 -1.77
CA SER A 30 -9.98 -1.71 -3.17
C SER A 30 -11.20 -2.35 -3.83
N GLU A 31 -11.44 -3.64 -3.57
CA GLU A 31 -12.61 -4.36 -4.06
C GLU A 31 -13.93 -3.82 -3.47
N ALA A 32 -13.95 -3.50 -2.19
CA ALA A 32 -15.11 -2.94 -1.51
C ALA A 32 -15.45 -1.53 -2.01
N LEU A 33 -14.43 -0.70 -2.24
CA LEU A 33 -14.59 0.67 -2.74
C LEU A 33 -14.78 0.75 -4.25
N LYS A 34 -14.50 -0.34 -4.99
CA LYS A 34 -14.47 -0.39 -6.46
C LYS A 34 -13.56 0.69 -7.08
N VAL A 35 -12.51 1.07 -6.34
CA VAL A 35 -11.52 2.08 -6.76
C VAL A 35 -10.12 1.49 -6.53
N PRO A 36 -9.21 1.59 -7.51
CA PRO A 36 -7.84 1.13 -7.35
C PRO A 36 -7.09 1.95 -6.30
N ILE A 37 -6.43 1.27 -5.37
CA ILE A 37 -5.50 1.90 -4.44
C ILE A 37 -4.13 2.00 -5.12
N THR A 38 -3.65 3.21 -5.33
CA THR A 38 -2.42 3.47 -6.09
C THR A 38 -1.26 4.04 -5.27
N LEU A 39 -1.53 4.58 -4.09
CA LEU A 39 -0.53 5.15 -3.19
C LEU A 39 -0.78 4.65 -1.77
N ILE A 40 0.27 4.12 -1.13
CA ILE A 40 0.18 3.56 0.22
C ILE A 40 1.31 4.13 1.07
N GLY A 41 0.97 4.99 2.03
CA GLY A 41 1.93 5.51 3.00
C GLY A 41 2.31 4.43 4.03
N THR A 42 3.58 4.10 4.11
CA THR A 42 4.13 3.05 4.98
C THR A 42 4.98 3.62 6.12
N GLY A 43 4.97 4.93 6.35
CA GLY A 43 5.73 5.52 7.44
C GLY A 43 5.45 7.01 7.64
N GLU A 44 6.31 7.64 8.42
CA GLU A 44 6.24 9.07 8.72
C GLU A 44 7.05 9.92 7.73
N ASP A 45 8.02 9.32 7.03
CA ASP A 45 8.76 9.99 5.97
C ASP A 45 7.90 10.07 4.70
N SER A 46 7.98 11.20 4.01
CA SER A 46 7.41 11.41 2.66
C SER A 46 7.78 10.31 1.66
N MET A 47 8.96 9.72 1.79
CA MET A 47 9.49 8.67 0.92
C MET A 47 9.08 7.27 1.36
N ASP A 48 8.48 7.12 2.55
CA ASP A 48 7.94 5.84 3.01
C ASP A 48 6.57 5.61 2.40
N MET A 49 6.59 5.29 1.12
CA MET A 49 5.40 5.12 0.30
C MET A 49 5.61 4.01 -0.74
N VAL A 50 4.58 3.20 -0.95
CA VAL A 50 4.48 2.32 -2.11
C VAL A 50 3.67 3.03 -3.19
N ASP A 51 4.27 3.20 -4.37
CA ASP A 51 3.65 3.84 -5.53
C ASP A 51 3.32 2.79 -6.60
N LEU A 52 2.03 2.55 -6.80
CA LEU A 52 1.46 1.60 -7.76
C LEU A 52 0.84 2.30 -8.97
N ARG A 53 0.93 3.63 -9.10
CA ARG A 53 0.24 4.38 -10.17
C ARG A 53 0.65 3.90 -11.57
N ARG A 54 1.93 3.57 -11.78
CA ARG A 54 2.43 3.07 -13.06
C ARG A 54 1.89 1.70 -13.42
N GLU A 55 1.62 0.86 -12.42
CA GLU A 55 1.12 -0.51 -12.62
C GLU A 55 -0.39 -0.52 -12.85
N VAL A 56 -1.13 0.41 -12.24
CA VAL A 56 -2.60 0.36 -12.21
C VAL A 56 -3.26 1.30 -13.23
N VAL A 57 -2.65 2.45 -13.53
CA VAL A 57 -3.28 3.46 -14.40
C VAL A 57 -2.81 3.36 -15.85
N GLY A 58 -1.71 2.63 -16.12
CA GLY A 58 -1.05 2.62 -17.43
C GLY A 58 -0.35 3.95 -17.75
N PRO A 59 0.39 4.04 -18.88
CA PRO A 59 1.00 5.28 -19.36
C PRO A 59 -0.03 6.33 -19.77
#